data_AF-A0A2A9NZ98-F1
#
_entry.id   AF-A0A2A9NZ98-F1
#
_cell.length_a   1.000
_cell.length_b   1.000
_cell.length_c   1.000
_cell.angle_alpha   90.00
_cell.angle_beta   90.00
_cell.angle_gamma   90.00
#
_symmetry.space_group_name_H-M   'P 1'
#
loop_
_entity.id
_entity.type
_entity.pdbx_description
1 polymer ?
#
loop_
_entity_poly.entity_id
_entity_poly.type
_entity_poly.pdbx_seq_one_letter_code
_entity_poly.pdbx_strand_id
1 'polypeptide(L)'
;MSDTTTTTPAPLPERTPMRQRVEAYIRSLQAGIVSAFEDLDPSAPAFKRDSWVRAQGGSGQSCVFACPPEQGLGGAQSHQSTILEKAGVNISVVHGILPPSAIKQMRADHSSMPLPERPEGLPFFAAGLSLVIHPRNPHAPTVHANYRYFEITEPTDNKNPEELPRVLAWWFGGGSDLTPSYLFEEDAVHFHSTLKKACDAHGSGMYPVFKKWCDEYFYIPHRGESRGIGGIFFDDLNEGPHAKLPGASSASRPVTAEDIFAFIKDAGNAFIPSYLPILAKRHSTPYVEHERRWQLLRRGRYVEFNLVYDRGTKFGLMTPGARIESILMSLPETARWEYMCELGNEGTEEGKLITILKNPREWV
;
A
#
# COMPACT_ATOMS: atom_id res chain seq x y z
N MET A 1 35.22 -19.66 -1.06
CA MET A 1 35.02 -18.35 -0.42
C MET A 1 34.81 -17.34 -1.54
N SER A 2 33.56 -17.08 -1.90
CA SER A 2 33.18 -16.08 -2.91
C SER A 2 32.53 -14.93 -2.16
N ASP A 3 33.24 -13.81 -2.13
CA ASP A 3 32.86 -12.56 -1.49
C ASP A 3 31.74 -11.89 -2.32
N THR A 4 30.52 -11.91 -1.82
CA THR A 4 29.41 -11.08 -2.34
C THR A 4 29.37 -9.78 -1.56
N THR A 5 30.15 -8.81 -2.00
CA THR A 5 30.04 -7.42 -1.55
C THR A 5 28.73 -6.82 -2.05
N THR A 6 27.73 -6.74 -1.17
CA THR A 6 26.53 -5.92 -1.33
C THR A 6 26.96 -4.46 -1.39
N THR A 7 27.12 -3.94 -2.61
CA THR A 7 27.47 -2.54 -2.82
C THR A 7 26.21 -1.71 -2.63
N THR A 8 26.08 -1.02 -1.49
CA THR A 8 25.05 -0.01 -1.29
C THR A 8 25.20 1.06 -2.38
N PRO A 9 24.15 1.42 -3.12
CA PRO A 9 24.27 2.41 -4.18
C PRO A 9 24.73 3.75 -3.60
N ALA A 10 25.65 4.43 -4.30
CA ALA A 10 26.16 5.73 -3.91
C ALA A 10 25.01 6.75 -3.76
N PRO A 11 25.11 7.73 -2.84
CA PRO A 11 24.11 8.78 -2.70
C PRO A 11 23.90 9.51 -4.03
N LEU A 12 22.64 9.74 -4.42
CA LEU A 12 22.31 10.57 -5.57
C LEU A 12 22.81 12.01 -5.33
N PRO A 13 23.33 12.70 -6.36
CA PRO A 13 23.84 14.07 -6.22
C PRO A 13 22.73 15.06 -5.77
N GLU A 14 23.10 16.14 -5.07
CA GLU A 14 22.16 17.11 -4.47
C GLU A 14 21.16 17.77 -5.46
N ARG A 15 21.40 17.70 -6.77
CA ARG A 15 20.52 18.26 -7.82
C ARG A 15 19.62 17.23 -8.51
N THR A 16 19.55 16.00 -8.01
CA THR A 16 18.71 14.97 -8.63
C THR A 16 17.21 15.31 -8.48
N PRO A 17 16.42 15.33 -9.57
CA PRO A 17 14.99 15.62 -9.51
C PRO A 17 14.22 14.68 -8.58
N MET A 18 13.16 15.19 -7.94
CA MET A 18 12.33 14.42 -7.00
C MET A 18 11.84 13.10 -7.61
N ARG A 19 11.37 13.11 -8.86
CA ARG A 19 10.94 11.90 -9.58
C ARG A 19 11.99 10.77 -9.60
N GLN A 20 13.27 11.10 -9.77
CA GLN A 20 14.36 10.12 -9.82
C GLN A 20 14.73 9.61 -8.43
N ARG A 21 14.68 10.49 -7.42
CA ARG A 21 14.91 10.12 -6.02
C ARG A 21 13.81 9.23 -5.48
N VAL A 22 12.55 9.50 -5.82
CA VAL A 22 11.41 8.65 -5.49
C VAL A 22 11.54 7.29 -6.17
N GLU A 23 11.87 7.25 -7.47
CA GLU A 23 12.09 5.99 -8.19
C GLU A 23 13.17 5.13 -7.52
N ALA A 24 14.33 5.72 -7.20
CA ALA A 24 15.41 5.02 -6.52
C ALA A 24 14.96 4.50 -5.14
N TYR A 25 14.24 5.32 -4.38
CA TYR A 25 13.73 4.93 -3.07
C TYR A 25 12.75 3.77 -3.15
N ILE A 26 11.72 3.81 -4.00
CA ILE A 26 10.72 2.74 -4.07
C ILE A 26 11.34 1.41 -4.56
N ARG A 27 12.36 1.46 -5.43
CA ARG A 27 13.12 0.27 -5.85
C ARG A 27 13.88 -0.34 -4.67
N SER A 28 14.56 0.50 -3.89
CA SER A 28 15.27 0.06 -2.68
C SER A 28 14.29 -0.50 -1.63
N LEU A 29 13.14 0.17 -1.43
CA LEU A 29 12.12 -0.25 -0.48
C LEU A 29 11.51 -1.60 -0.88
N GLN A 30 11.16 -1.78 -2.17
CA GLN A 30 10.65 -3.06 -2.69
C GLN A 30 11.66 -4.19 -2.45
N ALA A 31 12.92 -3.96 -2.81
CA ALA A 31 13.97 -4.96 -2.63
C ALA A 31 14.11 -5.35 -1.15
N GLY A 32 14.18 -4.37 -0.24
CA GLY A 32 14.27 -4.61 1.20
C GLY A 32 13.07 -5.38 1.76
N ILE A 33 11.84 -5.03 1.35
CA ILE A 33 10.62 -5.72 1.78
C ILE A 33 10.58 -7.17 1.26
N VAL A 34 10.90 -7.39 -0.02
CA VAL A 34 10.90 -8.73 -0.62
C VAL A 34 11.94 -9.61 0.06
N SER A 35 13.17 -9.10 0.25
CA SER A 35 14.21 -9.84 0.96
C SER A 35 13.81 -10.17 2.39
N ALA A 36 13.19 -9.24 3.12
CA ALA A 36 12.71 -9.51 4.48
C ALA A 36 11.66 -10.63 4.56
N PHE A 37 10.81 -10.80 3.53
CA PHE A 37 9.88 -11.92 3.45
C PHE A 37 10.58 -13.24 3.07
N GLU A 38 11.53 -13.21 2.14
CA GLU A 38 12.32 -14.38 1.75
C GLU A 38 13.20 -14.88 2.92
N ASP A 39 13.76 -13.97 3.71
CA ASP A 39 14.55 -14.29 4.91
C ASP A 39 13.70 -14.89 6.04
N LEU A 40 12.42 -14.49 6.15
CA LEU A 40 11.50 -15.02 7.17
C LEU A 40 11.06 -16.46 6.86
N ASP A 41 10.97 -16.83 5.57
CA ASP A 41 10.62 -18.18 5.12
C ASP A 41 11.62 -18.71 4.07
N PRO A 42 12.85 -19.06 4.48
CA PRO A 42 13.90 -19.50 3.55
C PRO A 42 13.60 -20.86 2.90
N SER A 43 12.56 -21.56 3.37
CA SER A 43 12.10 -22.84 2.82
C SER A 43 11.08 -22.66 1.68
N ALA A 44 10.52 -21.47 1.54
CA ALA A 44 9.56 -21.13 0.50
C ALA A 44 10.25 -20.81 -0.84
N PRO A 45 9.54 -20.94 -1.97
CA PRO A 45 10.01 -20.41 -3.24
C PRO A 45 10.27 -18.90 -3.17
N ALA A 46 11.32 -18.43 -3.85
CA ALA A 46 11.58 -16.99 -3.96
C ALA A 46 10.42 -16.27 -4.68
N PHE A 47 10.28 -14.96 -4.41
CA PHE A 47 9.32 -14.12 -5.12
C PHE A 47 9.65 -14.08 -6.62
N LYS A 48 8.64 -14.29 -7.47
CA LYS A 48 8.76 -14.06 -8.90
C LYS A 48 8.87 -12.56 -9.14
N ARG A 49 9.99 -12.14 -9.71
CA ARG A 49 10.28 -10.74 -10.09
C ARG A 49 9.99 -10.57 -11.58
N ASP A 50 8.91 -9.88 -11.92
CA ASP A 50 8.47 -9.67 -13.30
C ASP A 50 8.55 -8.19 -13.67
N SER A 51 9.48 -7.84 -14.55
CA SER A 51 9.69 -6.47 -15.02
C SER A 51 8.95 -6.24 -16.34
N TRP A 52 8.30 -5.09 -16.45
CA TRP A 52 7.45 -4.78 -17.61
C TRP A 52 7.55 -3.31 -18.00
N VAL A 53 7.20 -3.04 -19.26
CA VAL A 53 7.16 -1.71 -19.87
C VAL A 53 5.77 -1.43 -20.44
N ARG A 54 5.32 -0.17 -20.42
CA ARG A 54 4.06 0.23 -21.04
C ARG A 54 4.31 0.83 -22.40
N ALA A 55 3.47 0.47 -23.37
CA ALA A 55 3.47 1.09 -24.69
C ALA A 55 3.22 2.62 -24.60
N GLN A 56 2.43 3.07 -23.63
CA GLN A 56 2.11 4.49 -23.41
C GLN A 56 3.17 5.27 -22.63
N GLY A 57 4.25 4.62 -22.19
CA GLY A 57 5.30 5.23 -21.37
C GLY A 57 5.33 4.72 -19.94
N GLY A 58 6.55 4.50 -19.44
CA GLY A 58 6.83 3.99 -18.11
C GLY A 58 7.11 2.50 -18.04
N SER A 59 7.45 2.05 -16.84
CA SER A 59 7.82 0.68 -16.51
C SER A 59 7.36 0.32 -15.10
N GLY A 60 7.56 -0.94 -14.72
CA GLY A 60 7.37 -1.38 -13.36
C GLY A 60 8.04 -2.73 -13.12
N GLN A 61 8.03 -3.14 -11.86
CA GLN A 61 8.46 -4.46 -11.43
C GLN A 61 7.43 -5.00 -10.45
N SER A 62 6.84 -6.14 -10.79
CA SER A 62 5.91 -6.86 -9.92
C SER A 62 6.68 -7.98 -9.23
N CYS A 63 6.83 -7.92 -7.91
CA CYS A 63 7.35 -9.03 -7.13
C CYS A 63 6.17 -9.77 -6.53
N VAL A 64 5.90 -10.99 -6.99
CA VAL A 64 4.72 -11.77 -6.59
C VAL A 64 5.12 -13.12 -6.02
N PHE A 65 4.38 -13.56 -5.01
CA PHE A 65 4.50 -14.87 -4.39
C PHE A 65 3.12 -15.52 -4.37
N ALA A 66 3.06 -16.79 -4.77
CA ALA A 66 1.89 -17.64 -4.59
C ALA A 66 2.36 -19.08 -4.46
N CYS A 67 1.86 -19.78 -3.45
CA CYS A 67 2.08 -21.22 -3.29
C CYS A 67 0.70 -21.86 -3.10
N PRO A 68 -0.01 -22.19 -4.19
CA PRO A 68 -1.32 -22.83 -4.09
C PRO A 68 -1.16 -24.23 -3.46
N PRO A 69 -2.15 -24.72 -2.69
CA PRO A 69 -2.12 -26.09 -2.21
C PRO A 69 -2.00 -27.08 -3.37
N GLU A 70 -1.16 -28.11 -3.24
CA GLU A 70 -1.12 -29.20 -4.23
C GLU A 70 -2.51 -29.81 -4.38
N GLN A 71 -3.06 -29.77 -5.59
CA GLN A 71 -4.26 -30.54 -5.93
C GLN A 71 -3.82 -31.96 -6.33
N GLY A 72 -4.22 -32.99 -5.57
CA GLY A 72 -4.35 -34.32 -6.16
C GLY A 72 -3.65 -35.54 -5.54
N LEU A 73 -3.22 -35.53 -4.27
CA LEU A 73 -2.88 -36.79 -3.60
C LEU A 73 -3.73 -36.97 -2.34
N GLY A 74 -4.78 -37.79 -2.47
CA GLY A 74 -5.61 -38.22 -1.36
C GLY A 74 -4.77 -38.97 -0.33
N GLY A 75 -4.41 -38.27 0.75
CA GLY A 75 -3.68 -38.83 1.88
C GLY A 75 -2.89 -37.74 2.59
N ALA A 76 -3.28 -37.44 3.84
CA ALA A 76 -2.53 -36.67 4.85
C ALA A 76 -1.58 -35.55 4.35
N GLN A 77 -2.13 -34.33 4.29
CA GLN A 77 -1.45 -33.03 4.43
C GLN A 77 0.09 -33.03 4.49
N SER A 78 0.76 -33.03 3.33
CA SER A 78 2.08 -32.40 3.21
C SER A 78 1.92 -31.04 2.55
N HIS A 79 1.21 -30.12 3.21
CA HIS A 79 1.28 -28.72 2.80
C HIS A 79 2.73 -28.28 3.02
N GLN A 80 3.43 -27.90 1.95
CA GLN A 80 4.60 -27.04 2.10
C GLN A 80 4.06 -25.75 2.73
N SER A 81 4.13 -25.68 4.07
CA SER A 81 3.47 -24.69 4.92
C SER A 81 4.24 -23.37 4.84
N THR A 82 4.20 -22.76 3.66
CA THR A 82 4.71 -21.42 3.44
C THR A 82 3.95 -20.44 4.33
N ILE A 83 4.69 -19.49 4.94
CA ILE A 83 4.13 -18.45 5.81
C ILE A 83 3.09 -17.63 5.07
N LEU A 84 3.40 -17.29 3.82
CA LEU A 84 2.54 -16.54 2.92
C LEU A 84 1.69 -17.49 2.09
N GLU A 85 0.45 -17.10 1.81
CA GLU A 85 -0.38 -17.79 0.82
C GLU A 85 -0.30 -17.11 -0.53
N LYS A 86 -0.43 -15.77 -0.51
CA LYS A 86 -0.28 -14.92 -1.67
C LYS A 86 0.26 -13.57 -1.22
N ALA A 87 1.19 -13.02 -1.97
CA ALA A 87 1.72 -11.69 -1.71
C ALA A 87 2.11 -11.02 -3.02
N GLY A 88 2.03 -9.70 -3.03
CA GLY A 88 2.77 -8.94 -4.01
C GLY A 88 3.25 -7.61 -3.46
N VAL A 89 4.41 -7.21 -3.94
CA VAL A 89 5.10 -5.97 -3.65
C VAL A 89 5.45 -5.39 -5.00
N ASN A 90 4.63 -4.46 -5.49
CA ASN A 90 4.72 -3.95 -6.86
C ASN A 90 5.24 -2.51 -6.83
N ILE A 91 6.10 -2.17 -7.77
CA ILE A 91 6.44 -0.79 -8.09
C ILE A 91 6.02 -0.46 -9.51
N SER A 92 5.62 0.79 -9.72
CA SER A 92 5.36 1.36 -11.04
C SER A 92 5.98 2.74 -11.14
N VAL A 93 6.49 3.06 -12.32
CA VAL A 93 7.04 4.36 -12.72
C VAL A 93 6.43 4.69 -14.07
N VAL A 94 5.37 5.47 -14.06
CA VAL A 94 4.53 5.76 -15.22
C VAL A 94 4.69 7.23 -15.60
N HIS A 95 4.77 7.49 -16.90
CA HIS A 95 4.73 8.84 -17.45
C HIS A 95 3.91 8.84 -18.74
N GLY A 96 3.36 9.99 -19.08
CA GLY A 96 2.54 10.16 -20.27
C GLY A 96 1.90 11.54 -20.31
N ILE A 97 0.80 11.66 -21.07
CA ILE A 97 0.01 12.89 -21.15
C ILE A 97 -1.33 12.67 -20.48
N LEU A 98 -1.69 13.52 -19.52
CA LEU A 98 -3.02 13.57 -18.93
C LEU A 98 -3.94 14.40 -19.83
N PRO A 99 -5.06 13.84 -20.30
CA PRO A 99 -6.03 14.61 -21.08
C PRO A 99 -6.75 15.65 -20.20
N PRO A 100 -7.27 16.75 -20.77
CA PRO A 100 -7.95 17.80 -20.00
C PRO A 100 -9.11 17.33 -19.12
N SER A 101 -9.86 16.32 -19.57
CA SER A 101 -10.96 15.71 -18.80
C SER A 101 -10.46 15.02 -17.52
N ALA A 102 -9.35 14.29 -17.60
CA ALA A 102 -8.74 13.64 -16.43
C ALA A 102 -8.21 14.68 -15.43
N ILE A 103 -7.58 15.75 -15.92
CA ILE A 103 -7.12 16.86 -15.06
C ILE A 103 -8.29 17.49 -14.32
N LYS A 104 -9.39 17.79 -15.04
CA LYS A 104 -10.60 18.37 -14.43
C LYS A 104 -11.22 17.46 -13.36
N GLN A 105 -11.19 16.14 -13.57
CA GLN A 105 -11.69 15.16 -12.60
C GLN A 105 -10.79 15.09 -11.36
N MET A 106 -9.46 14.96 -11.55
CA MET A 106 -8.51 14.83 -10.45
C MET A 106 -8.45 16.08 -9.58
N ARG A 107 -8.68 17.27 -10.15
CA ARG A 107 -8.69 18.54 -9.42
C ARG A 107 -9.75 18.62 -8.32
N ALA A 108 -10.80 17.79 -8.38
CA ALA A 108 -11.80 17.72 -7.32
C ALA A 108 -11.17 17.31 -5.97
N ASP A 109 -10.17 16.44 -6.01
CA ASP A 109 -9.45 15.94 -4.84
C ASP A 109 -8.02 16.53 -4.72
N HIS A 110 -7.52 17.21 -5.78
CA HIS A 110 -6.16 17.76 -5.87
C HIS A 110 -6.19 19.22 -6.35
N SER A 111 -6.51 20.12 -5.43
CA SER A 111 -6.78 21.54 -5.76
C SER A 111 -5.59 22.30 -6.36
N SER A 112 -4.36 21.81 -6.12
CA SER A 112 -3.11 22.36 -6.66
C SER A 112 -2.94 22.13 -8.17
N MET A 113 -3.69 21.19 -8.78
CA MET A 113 -3.58 20.93 -10.22
C MET A 113 -4.00 22.15 -11.05
N PRO A 114 -3.23 22.53 -12.09
CA PRO A 114 -3.58 23.63 -12.98
C PRO A 114 -4.80 23.27 -13.85
N LEU A 115 -5.57 24.27 -14.27
CA LEU A 115 -6.50 24.08 -15.37
C LEU A 115 -5.72 24.02 -16.68
N PRO A 116 -5.97 23.01 -17.52
CA PRO A 116 -5.32 22.96 -18.82
C PRO A 116 -5.89 24.07 -19.69
N GLU A 117 -5.06 25.03 -20.08
CA GLU A 117 -5.37 26.02 -21.12
C GLU A 117 -5.26 25.42 -22.53
N ARG A 118 -4.71 24.20 -22.62
CA ARG A 118 -4.31 23.54 -23.86
C ARG A 118 -5.14 22.28 -24.14
N PRO A 119 -5.57 22.05 -25.39
CA PRO A 119 -6.36 20.86 -25.75
C PRO A 119 -5.55 19.55 -25.69
N GLU A 120 -4.24 19.60 -25.87
CA GLU A 120 -3.34 18.43 -25.85
C GLU A 120 -3.15 17.82 -24.45
N GLY A 121 -3.53 18.51 -23.38
CA GLY A 121 -3.32 18.06 -22.01
C GLY A 121 -1.94 18.44 -21.45
N LEU A 122 -1.53 17.78 -20.35
CA LEU A 122 -0.26 18.07 -19.67
C LEU A 122 0.55 16.80 -19.43
N PRO A 123 1.88 16.85 -19.57
CA PRO A 123 2.75 15.75 -19.15
C PRO A 123 2.60 15.45 -17.66
N PHE A 124 2.57 14.16 -17.32
CA PHE A 124 2.56 13.71 -15.94
C PHE A 124 3.60 12.63 -15.69
N PHE A 125 3.97 12.49 -14.43
CA PHE A 125 4.76 11.41 -13.88
C PHE A 125 4.08 10.89 -12.61
N ALA A 126 4.04 9.57 -12.46
CA ALA A 126 3.55 8.90 -11.27
C ALA A 126 4.47 7.73 -10.94
N ALA A 127 5.00 7.70 -9.72
CA ALA A 127 5.78 6.56 -9.24
C ALA A 127 5.30 6.13 -7.86
N GLY A 128 5.27 4.83 -7.60
CA GLY A 128 4.90 4.35 -6.29
C GLY A 128 5.13 2.87 -6.06
N LEU A 129 5.17 2.52 -4.79
CA LEU A 129 5.12 1.15 -4.30
C LEU A 129 3.71 0.86 -3.81
N SER A 130 3.19 -0.32 -4.13
CA SER A 130 1.94 -0.86 -3.59
C SER A 130 2.13 -2.32 -3.25
N LEU A 131 1.73 -2.72 -2.04
CA LEU A 131 1.83 -4.10 -1.58
C LEU A 131 0.54 -4.56 -0.93
N VAL A 132 0.26 -5.84 -1.08
CA VAL A 132 -0.75 -6.59 -0.31
C VAL A 132 -0.18 -7.95 0.02
N ILE A 133 -0.26 -8.32 1.29
CA ILE A 133 0.27 -9.59 1.80
C ILE A 133 -0.88 -10.35 2.45
N HIS A 134 -1.12 -11.57 1.99
CA HIS A 134 -2.09 -12.49 2.58
C HIS A 134 -1.35 -13.68 3.20
N PRO A 135 -1.13 -13.67 4.52
CA PRO A 135 -0.59 -14.82 5.23
C PRO A 135 -1.52 -16.03 5.11
N ARG A 136 -0.93 -17.23 5.18
CA ARG A 136 -1.70 -18.47 5.17
C ARG A 136 -2.47 -18.66 6.46
N ASN A 137 -1.84 -18.41 7.60
CA ASN A 137 -2.39 -18.62 8.93
C ASN A 137 -3.52 -17.61 9.25
N PRO A 138 -4.71 -18.04 9.71
CA PRO A 138 -5.81 -17.15 10.14
C PRO A 138 -5.45 -16.12 11.21
N HIS A 139 -4.50 -16.45 12.08
CA HIS A 139 -4.05 -15.57 13.16
C HIS A 139 -3.04 -14.51 12.69
N ALA A 140 -2.46 -14.66 11.50
CA ALA A 140 -1.58 -13.68 10.89
C ALA A 140 -2.39 -12.72 10.00
N PRO A 141 -2.37 -11.40 10.27
CA PRO A 141 -3.20 -10.44 9.58
C PRO A 141 -2.78 -10.20 8.13
N THR A 142 -3.75 -9.95 7.25
CA THR A 142 -3.46 -9.34 5.94
C THR A 142 -2.96 -7.91 6.17
N VAL A 143 -2.01 -7.43 5.36
CA VAL A 143 -1.53 -6.04 5.42
C VAL A 143 -1.49 -5.44 4.02
N HIS A 144 -1.75 -4.14 3.96
CA HIS A 144 -1.59 -3.32 2.77
C HIS A 144 -0.66 -2.13 3.08
N ALA A 145 0.12 -1.73 2.08
CA ALA A 145 0.83 -0.46 2.12
C ALA A 145 0.95 0.15 0.71
N ASN A 146 0.87 1.48 0.64
CA ASN A 146 1.06 2.23 -0.58
C ASN A 146 1.86 3.49 -0.29
N TYR A 147 2.84 3.82 -1.13
CA TYR A 147 3.58 5.08 -1.07
C TYR A 147 3.83 5.56 -2.49
N ARG A 148 3.31 6.74 -2.84
CA ARG A 148 3.31 7.25 -4.21
C ARG A 148 3.62 8.73 -4.27
N TYR A 149 4.17 9.12 -5.40
CA TYR A 149 4.43 10.48 -5.82
C TYR A 149 3.79 10.71 -7.19
N PHE A 150 3.20 11.89 -7.34
CA PHE A 150 2.63 12.34 -8.59
C PHE A 150 3.13 13.75 -8.89
N GLU A 151 3.45 14.03 -10.15
CA GLU A 151 3.72 15.39 -10.61
C GLU A 151 3.25 15.64 -12.04
N ILE A 152 2.95 16.91 -12.31
CA ILE A 152 2.58 17.45 -13.63
C ILE A 152 3.62 18.50 -13.98
N THR A 153 4.07 18.51 -15.23
CA THR A 153 5.01 19.51 -15.70
C THR A 153 4.47 20.31 -16.88
N GLU A 154 5.11 21.42 -17.18
CA GLU A 154 4.92 22.08 -18.46
C GLU A 154 5.36 21.14 -19.60
N PRO A 155 4.74 21.24 -20.80
CA PRO A 155 5.26 20.59 -22.00
C PRO A 155 6.68 21.07 -22.30
N THR A 156 7.59 20.14 -22.58
CA THR A 156 8.95 20.49 -23.00
C THR A 156 8.96 20.74 -24.51
N ASP A 157 9.41 21.92 -24.95
CA ASP A 157 9.51 22.27 -26.38
C ASP A 157 10.69 21.56 -27.10
N ASN A 158 11.38 20.61 -26.46
CA ASN A 158 12.57 19.89 -26.97
C ASN A 158 13.74 20.78 -27.44
N LYS A 159 13.74 22.08 -27.14
CA LYS A 159 14.81 23.02 -27.53
C LYS A 159 16.09 22.83 -26.72
N ASN A 160 15.99 22.33 -25.49
CA ASN A 160 17.13 21.96 -24.66
C ASN A 160 16.83 20.68 -23.87
N PRO A 161 17.33 19.51 -24.28
CA PRO A 161 17.11 18.23 -23.60
C PRO A 161 17.63 18.17 -22.17
N GLU A 162 18.56 19.08 -21.81
CA GLU A 162 19.15 19.16 -20.46
C GLU A 162 18.32 20.02 -19.49
N GLU A 163 17.37 20.80 -20.00
CA GLU A 163 16.50 21.63 -19.16
C GLU A 163 15.33 20.79 -18.63
N LEU A 164 15.27 20.64 -17.31
CA LEU A 164 14.17 19.93 -16.66
C LEU A 164 12.89 20.74 -16.80
N PRO A 165 11.77 20.11 -17.24
CA PRO A 165 10.51 20.82 -17.38
C PRO A 165 10.04 21.33 -16.02
N ARG A 166 9.48 22.54 -16.00
CA ARG A 166 8.96 23.15 -14.78
C ARG A 166 7.81 22.33 -14.23
N VAL A 167 7.87 22.00 -12.93
CA VAL A 167 6.79 21.32 -12.21
C VAL A 167 5.67 22.32 -11.93
N LEU A 168 4.45 21.97 -12.34
CA LEU A 168 3.24 22.78 -12.18
C LEU A 168 2.47 22.41 -10.92
N ALA A 169 2.39 21.11 -10.62
CA ALA A 169 1.74 20.57 -9.44
C ALA A 169 2.36 19.23 -9.09
N TRP A 170 2.41 18.90 -7.80
CA TRP A 170 2.89 17.63 -7.30
C TRP A 170 2.24 17.31 -5.96
N TRP A 171 2.20 16.04 -5.61
CA TRP A 171 1.81 15.60 -4.28
C TRP A 171 2.33 14.19 -3.99
N PHE A 172 2.41 13.88 -2.70
CA PHE A 172 2.57 12.53 -2.20
C PHE A 172 1.25 12.00 -1.64
N GLY A 173 1.11 10.68 -1.68
CA GLY A 173 0.02 9.95 -1.06
C GLY A 173 0.48 8.58 -0.60
N GLY A 174 -0.28 7.96 0.28
CA GLY A 174 0.09 6.65 0.79
C GLY A 174 -0.59 6.25 2.08
N GLY A 175 -0.03 5.23 2.70
CA GLY A 175 -0.55 4.66 3.93
C GLY A 175 -0.12 3.23 4.13
N SER A 176 -0.43 2.71 5.32
CA SER A 176 -0.35 1.28 5.62
C SER A 176 -1.45 0.93 6.60
N ASP A 177 -2.12 -0.20 6.37
CA ASP A 177 -3.27 -0.64 7.16
C ASP A 177 -3.26 -2.16 7.39
N LEU A 178 -3.82 -2.58 8.52
CA LEU A 178 -3.81 -3.95 8.99
C LEU A 178 -5.22 -4.55 9.01
N THR A 179 -5.35 -5.76 8.44
CA THR A 179 -6.60 -6.49 8.29
C THR A 179 -6.50 -7.88 8.95
N PRO A 180 -6.65 -7.98 10.28
CA PRO A 180 -6.69 -9.26 10.97
C PRO A 180 -7.97 -10.05 10.67
N SER A 181 -7.90 -11.38 10.82
CA SER A 181 -9.11 -12.21 10.96
C SER A 181 -9.47 -12.44 12.43
N TYR A 182 -8.47 -12.60 13.29
CA TYR A 182 -8.62 -12.64 14.75
C TYR A 182 -7.94 -11.43 15.38
N LEU A 183 -8.60 -10.82 16.37
CA LEU A 183 -8.07 -9.65 17.04
C LEU A 183 -7.03 -10.05 18.10
N PHE A 184 -5.83 -9.51 17.96
CA PHE A 184 -4.80 -9.48 19.00
C PHE A 184 -4.50 -8.01 19.32
N GLU A 185 -4.86 -7.56 20.53
CA GLU A 185 -4.72 -6.14 20.88
C GLU A 185 -3.25 -5.70 20.87
N GLU A 186 -2.33 -6.57 21.28
CA GLU A 186 -0.92 -6.25 21.30
C GLU A 186 -0.33 -6.07 19.89
N ASP A 187 -0.87 -6.77 18.89
CA ASP A 187 -0.44 -6.62 17.49
C ASP A 187 -0.96 -5.31 16.91
N ALA A 188 -2.20 -4.94 17.25
CA ALA A 188 -2.78 -3.66 16.88
C ALA A 188 -1.99 -2.49 17.49
N VAL A 189 -1.69 -2.55 18.79
CA VAL A 189 -0.88 -1.54 19.48
C VAL A 189 0.52 -1.46 18.88
N HIS A 190 1.18 -2.58 18.58
CA HIS A 190 2.51 -2.60 17.96
C HIS A 190 2.51 -1.93 16.59
N PHE A 191 1.58 -2.30 15.72
CA PHE A 191 1.44 -1.75 14.38
C PHE A 191 1.20 -0.23 14.43
N HIS A 192 0.21 0.19 15.21
CA HIS A 192 -0.16 1.60 15.35
C HIS A 192 0.92 2.44 16.03
N SER A 193 1.61 1.91 17.05
CA SER A 193 2.74 2.59 17.72
C SER A 193 3.90 2.86 16.75
N THR A 194 4.20 1.86 15.91
CA THR A 194 5.30 1.97 14.94
C THR A 194 5.00 3.03 13.87
N LEU A 195 3.77 3.05 13.35
CA LEU A 195 3.32 4.07 12.40
C LEU A 195 3.24 5.46 13.05
N LYS A 196 2.78 5.55 14.30
CA LYS A 196 2.74 6.80 15.06
C LYS A 196 4.14 7.38 15.25
N LYS A 197 5.13 6.56 15.61
CA LYS A 197 6.53 7.00 15.74
C LYS A 197 7.08 7.59 14.44
N ALA A 198 6.75 6.98 13.29
CA ALA A 198 7.14 7.52 11.98
C ALA A 198 6.47 8.87 11.69
N CYS A 199 5.20 9.05 12.07
CA CYS A 199 4.50 10.33 11.91
C CYS A 199 5.02 11.42 12.88
N ASP A 200 5.23 11.08 14.15
CA ASP A 200 5.64 12.01 15.20
C ASP A 200 7.01 12.66 14.90
N ALA A 201 7.87 12.00 14.11
CA ALA A 201 9.14 12.56 13.65
C ALA A 201 8.98 13.76 12.69
N HIS A 202 7.79 13.94 12.08
CA HIS A 202 7.50 14.97 11.08
C HIS A 202 6.38 15.93 11.50
N GLY A 203 5.62 15.58 12.53
CA GLY A 203 4.57 16.43 13.10
C GLY A 203 3.63 15.63 14.01
N SER A 204 3.54 16.02 15.28
CA SER A 204 2.74 15.29 16.28
C SER A 204 1.24 15.24 15.99
N GLY A 205 0.74 16.14 15.13
CA GLY A 205 -0.67 16.15 14.69
C GLY A 205 -0.98 15.23 13.51
N MET A 206 0.03 14.62 12.88
CA MET A 206 -0.14 13.84 11.65
C MET A 206 -0.84 12.50 11.90
N TYR A 207 -0.37 11.74 12.90
CA TYR A 207 -0.90 10.41 13.16
C TYR A 207 -2.40 10.40 13.45
N PRO A 208 -2.95 11.21 14.38
CA PRO A 208 -4.39 11.20 14.67
C PRO A 208 -5.25 11.47 13.44
N VAL A 209 -4.80 12.39 12.57
CA VAL A 209 -5.50 12.74 11.33
C VAL A 209 -5.43 11.58 10.33
N PHE A 210 -4.24 11.01 10.10
CA PHE A 210 -4.06 9.94 9.12
C PHE A 210 -4.71 8.62 9.56
N LYS A 211 -4.73 8.35 10.87
CA LYS A 211 -5.45 7.21 11.44
C LYS A 211 -6.94 7.36 11.22
N LYS A 212 -7.52 8.50 11.59
CA LYS A 212 -8.95 8.76 11.35
C LYS A 212 -9.29 8.69 9.86
N TRP A 213 -8.43 9.21 8.99
CA TRP A 213 -8.63 9.12 7.54
C TRP A 213 -8.55 7.67 7.04
N CYS A 214 -7.68 6.84 7.63
CA CYS A 214 -7.61 5.41 7.33
C CYS A 214 -8.92 4.69 7.70
N ASP A 215 -9.48 4.99 8.87
CA ASP A 215 -10.76 4.42 9.33
C ASP A 215 -11.92 4.80 8.39
N GLU A 216 -11.94 6.06 7.92
CA GLU A 216 -12.93 6.57 6.97
C GLU A 216 -12.78 5.95 5.57
N TYR A 217 -11.53 5.81 5.08
CA TYR A 217 -11.25 5.36 3.71
C TYR A 217 -11.55 3.88 3.52
N PHE A 218 -11.15 3.03 4.47
CA PHE A 218 -11.31 1.57 4.39
C PHE A 218 -12.65 1.06 4.95
N TYR A 219 -13.68 1.90 4.93
CA TYR A 219 -15.02 1.53 5.34
C TYR A 219 -15.77 0.81 4.21
N ILE A 220 -16.60 -0.18 4.56
CA ILE A 220 -17.45 -0.94 3.63
C ILE A 220 -18.91 -0.54 3.89
N PRO A 221 -19.45 0.50 3.21
CA PRO A 221 -20.77 1.04 3.49
C PRO A 221 -21.91 0.01 3.54
N HIS A 222 -21.93 -0.94 2.60
CA HIS A 222 -23.00 -1.93 2.53
C HIS A 222 -22.92 -3.02 3.60
N ARG A 223 -21.82 -3.10 4.36
CA ARG A 223 -21.63 -4.01 5.50
C ARG A 223 -21.70 -3.29 6.84
N GLY A 224 -21.53 -1.97 6.85
CA GLY A 224 -21.50 -1.18 8.07
C GLY A 224 -20.25 -1.43 8.93
N GLU A 225 -19.12 -1.81 8.32
CA GLU A 225 -17.88 -2.16 9.02
C GLU A 225 -16.65 -1.69 8.24
N SER A 226 -15.53 -1.45 8.92
CA SER A 226 -14.22 -1.26 8.29
C SER A 226 -13.66 -2.59 7.79
N ARG A 227 -12.79 -2.52 6.77
CA ARG A 227 -12.09 -3.67 6.21
C ARG A 227 -11.22 -4.36 7.27
N GLY A 228 -10.50 -3.55 8.04
CA GLY A 228 -9.55 -3.96 9.09
C GLY A 228 -9.50 -2.95 10.23
N ILE A 229 -8.45 -3.02 11.05
CA ILE A 229 -8.29 -2.21 12.27
C ILE A 229 -7.65 -0.83 12.02
N GLY A 230 -7.44 -0.47 10.74
CA GLY A 230 -6.89 0.80 10.33
C GLY A 230 -5.36 0.80 10.28
N GLY A 231 -4.80 1.99 10.45
CA GLY A 231 -3.38 2.28 10.28
C GLY A 231 -3.18 3.76 10.02
N ILE A 232 -2.51 4.12 8.92
CA ILE A 232 -2.45 5.50 8.43
C ILE A 232 -2.86 5.55 6.96
N PHE A 233 -3.58 6.61 6.58
CA PHE A 233 -3.89 6.94 5.20
C PHE A 233 -3.75 8.44 4.98
N PHE A 234 -3.13 8.82 3.87
CA PHE A 234 -2.97 10.20 3.45
C PHE A 234 -2.93 10.33 1.93
N ASP A 235 -3.32 11.49 1.45
CA ASP A 235 -3.31 11.85 0.04
C ASP A 235 -3.13 13.36 -0.08
N ASP A 236 -2.81 13.85 -1.27
CA ASP A 236 -2.65 15.28 -1.57
C ASP A 236 -1.65 16.03 -0.65
N LEU A 237 -0.61 15.35 -0.16
CA LEU A 237 0.45 15.99 0.62
C LEU A 237 1.37 16.80 -0.30
N ASN A 238 1.28 18.13 -0.21
CA ASN A 238 2.06 19.08 -0.99
C ASN A 238 2.37 20.36 -0.16
N GLU A 239 2.96 21.37 -0.81
CA GLU A 239 3.34 22.65 -0.21
C GLU A 239 2.18 23.59 0.10
N GLY A 240 1.02 23.38 -0.53
CA GLY A 240 -0.18 24.19 -0.33
C GLY A 240 -0.95 23.81 0.95
N PRO A 241 -1.97 24.60 1.34
CA PRO A 241 -2.84 24.26 2.48
C PRO A 241 -3.48 22.87 2.33
N HIS A 242 -3.57 22.12 3.43
CA HIS A 242 -4.10 20.76 3.41
C HIS A 242 -5.46 20.68 4.12
N ALA A 243 -6.46 20.08 3.47
CA ALA A 243 -7.85 20.07 3.94
C ALA A 243 -8.04 19.36 5.30
N LYS A 244 -7.26 18.31 5.57
CA LYS A 244 -7.36 17.52 6.81
C LYS A 244 -6.28 17.83 7.85
N LEU A 245 -5.22 18.57 7.47
CA LEU A 245 -4.11 18.91 8.36
C LEU A 245 -4.05 20.43 8.50
N PRO A 246 -4.81 21.01 9.45
CA PRO A 246 -4.79 22.44 9.72
C PRO A 246 -3.45 22.83 10.37
N GLY A 247 -2.83 23.89 9.86
CA GLY A 247 -1.56 24.40 10.36
C GLY A 247 -0.59 24.68 9.20
N ALA A 248 -0.31 25.96 8.97
CA ALA A 248 0.62 26.43 7.93
C ALA A 248 2.08 26.50 8.42
N SER A 249 2.35 26.12 9.68
CA SER A 249 3.71 26.09 10.23
C SER A 249 4.34 24.72 10.04
N SER A 250 5.66 24.68 9.80
CA SER A 250 6.44 23.43 9.77
C SER A 250 6.35 22.60 11.05
N ALA A 251 5.92 23.19 12.17
CA ALA A 251 5.68 22.50 13.44
C ALA A 251 4.48 21.54 13.42
N SER A 252 3.52 21.70 12.49
CA SER A 252 2.29 20.89 12.44
C SER A 252 2.32 19.77 11.39
N ARG A 253 3.07 19.94 10.31
CA ARG A 253 3.29 18.94 9.25
C ARG A 253 4.46 19.34 8.33
N PRO A 254 5.04 18.42 7.57
CA PRO A 254 5.98 18.76 6.50
C PRO A 254 5.25 19.51 5.36
N VAL A 255 5.94 20.48 4.78
CA VAL A 255 5.40 21.37 3.72
C VAL A 255 6.27 21.35 2.48
N THR A 256 7.61 21.33 2.62
CA THR A 256 8.49 21.26 1.46
C THR A 256 8.51 19.86 0.85
N ALA A 257 8.83 19.76 -0.45
CA ALA A 257 8.97 18.47 -1.11
C ALA A 257 10.03 17.57 -0.43
N GLU A 258 11.10 18.17 0.11
CA GLU A 258 12.14 17.46 0.86
C GLU A 258 11.62 16.88 2.17
N ASP A 259 10.93 17.69 2.97
CA ASP A 259 10.39 17.25 4.26
C ASP A 259 9.30 16.19 4.07
N ILE A 260 8.42 16.37 3.08
CA ILE A 260 7.38 15.39 2.76
C ILE A 260 8.04 14.09 2.26
N PHE A 261 9.05 14.17 1.40
CA PHE A 261 9.77 12.97 0.96
C PHE A 261 10.50 12.28 2.13
N ALA A 262 11.05 13.03 3.08
CA ALA A 262 11.60 12.46 4.32
C ALA A 262 10.54 11.69 5.11
N PHE A 263 9.34 12.27 5.27
CA PHE A 263 8.20 11.58 5.89
C PHE A 263 7.81 10.30 5.12
N ILE A 264 7.73 10.35 3.79
CA ILE A 264 7.42 9.17 2.98
C ILE A 264 8.46 8.06 3.17
N LYS A 265 9.74 8.42 3.29
CA LYS A 265 10.80 7.45 3.58
C LYS A 265 10.61 6.81 4.95
N ASP A 266 10.34 7.61 5.99
CA ASP A 266 10.16 7.08 7.34
C ASP A 266 8.90 6.22 7.45
N ALA A 267 7.79 6.64 6.84
CA ALA A 267 6.55 5.86 6.77
C ALA A 267 6.75 4.54 6.00
N GLY A 268 7.40 4.59 4.83
CA GLY A 268 7.72 3.40 4.05
C GLY A 268 8.65 2.43 4.77
N ASN A 269 9.70 2.96 5.40
CA ASN A 269 10.67 2.16 6.17
C ASN A 269 10.05 1.59 7.46
N ALA A 270 8.97 2.18 7.97
CA ALA A 270 8.24 1.67 9.12
C ALA A 270 7.43 0.39 8.81
N PHE A 271 7.23 0.02 7.54
CA PHE A 271 6.45 -1.17 7.17
C PHE A 271 7.03 -2.48 7.73
N ILE A 272 8.33 -2.73 7.51
CA ILE A 272 8.98 -3.95 8.01
C ILE A 272 8.89 -4.05 9.54
N PRO A 273 9.31 -3.05 10.34
CA PRO A 273 9.22 -3.13 11.80
C PRO A 273 7.77 -3.13 12.31
N SER A 274 6.80 -2.57 11.59
CA SER A 274 5.39 -2.60 12.03
C SER A 274 4.72 -3.95 11.79
N TYR A 275 5.08 -4.66 10.71
CA TYR A 275 4.37 -5.86 10.28
C TYR A 275 5.15 -7.17 10.48
N LEU A 276 6.45 -7.20 10.17
CA LEU A 276 7.22 -8.45 10.20
C LEU A 276 7.24 -9.12 11.58
N PRO A 277 7.36 -8.38 12.72
CA PRO A 277 7.26 -8.98 14.04
C PRO A 277 5.90 -9.64 14.33
N ILE A 278 4.81 -9.05 13.81
CA ILE A 278 3.46 -9.62 13.94
C ILE A 278 3.37 -10.92 13.13
N LEU A 279 3.82 -10.89 11.87
CA LEU A 279 3.81 -12.08 11.01
C LEU A 279 4.65 -13.21 11.63
N ALA A 280 5.88 -12.91 12.08
CA ALA A 280 6.78 -13.85 12.73
C ALA A 280 6.19 -14.46 14.01
N LYS A 281 5.43 -13.68 14.79
CA LYS A 281 4.76 -14.17 16.00
C LYS A 281 3.57 -15.08 15.68
N ARG A 282 2.83 -14.81 14.60
CA ARG A 282 1.52 -15.43 14.35
C ARG A 282 1.53 -16.59 13.36
N HIS A 283 2.48 -16.64 12.42
CA HIS A 283 2.42 -17.59 11.30
C HIS A 283 2.39 -19.06 11.72
N SER A 284 2.96 -19.41 12.88
CA SER A 284 3.02 -20.78 13.40
C SER A 284 1.93 -21.11 14.43
N THR A 285 0.97 -20.19 14.67
CA THR A 285 -0.11 -20.43 15.63
C THR A 285 -0.98 -21.59 15.14
N PRO A 286 -1.18 -22.67 15.92
CA PRO A 286 -2.07 -23.75 15.51
C PRO A 286 -3.48 -23.21 15.26
N TYR A 287 -4.11 -23.64 14.16
CA TYR A 287 -5.48 -23.25 13.84
C TYR A 287 -6.31 -24.46 13.38
N VAL A 288 -7.62 -24.35 13.51
CA VAL A 288 -8.60 -25.35 13.05
C VAL A 288 -9.36 -24.87 11.81
N GLU A 289 -10.05 -25.78 11.12
CA GLU A 289 -10.81 -25.46 9.89
C GLU A 289 -11.87 -24.37 10.11
N HIS A 290 -12.43 -24.28 11.32
CA HIS A 290 -13.34 -23.20 11.72
C HIS A 290 -12.69 -21.82 11.55
N GLU A 291 -11.46 -21.65 12.03
CA GLU A 291 -10.73 -20.39 11.97
C GLU A 291 -10.28 -20.06 10.53
N ARG A 292 -9.95 -21.09 9.74
CA ARG A 292 -9.69 -20.93 8.30
C ARG A 292 -10.96 -20.51 7.56
N ARG A 293 -12.12 -21.09 7.84
CA ARG A 293 -13.41 -20.65 7.27
C ARG A 293 -13.67 -19.18 7.57
N TRP A 294 -13.43 -18.74 8.81
CA TRP A 294 -13.55 -17.33 9.18
C TRP A 294 -12.61 -16.42 8.41
N GLN A 295 -11.33 -16.78 8.29
CA GLN A 295 -10.35 -16.03 7.49
C GLN A 295 -10.82 -15.87 6.03
N LEU A 296 -11.37 -16.91 5.42
CA LEU A 296 -11.88 -16.86 4.05
C LEU A 296 -13.09 -15.92 3.91
N LEU A 297 -13.96 -15.85 4.92
CA LEU A 297 -15.07 -14.88 4.96
C LEU A 297 -14.56 -13.44 5.12
N ARG A 298 -13.57 -13.21 5.98
CA ARG A 298 -12.90 -11.90 6.11
C ARG A 298 -12.20 -11.48 4.83
N ARG A 299 -11.56 -12.41 4.12
CA ARG A 299 -11.00 -12.19 2.78
C ARG A 299 -12.06 -11.85 1.74
N GLY A 300 -13.27 -12.40 1.87
CA GLY A 300 -14.42 -11.98 1.06
C GLY A 300 -14.73 -10.48 1.23
N ARG A 301 -14.65 -9.95 2.45
CA ARG A 301 -14.79 -8.50 2.72
C ARG A 301 -13.67 -7.68 2.10
N TYR A 302 -12.44 -8.21 2.11
CA TYR A 302 -11.31 -7.57 1.43
C TYR A 302 -11.54 -7.43 -0.08
N VAL A 303 -12.06 -8.48 -0.72
CA VAL A 303 -12.45 -8.46 -2.14
C VAL A 303 -13.59 -7.48 -2.40
N GLU A 304 -14.63 -7.48 -1.55
CA GLU A 304 -15.74 -6.53 -1.65
C GLU A 304 -15.24 -5.07 -1.64
N PHE A 305 -14.33 -4.73 -0.73
CA PHE A 305 -13.76 -3.38 -0.68
C PHE A 305 -12.97 -3.05 -1.96
N ASN A 306 -12.02 -3.91 -2.34
CA ASN A 306 -11.13 -3.62 -3.46
C ASN A 306 -11.87 -3.47 -4.80
N LEU A 307 -12.91 -4.29 -5.04
CA LEU A 307 -13.63 -4.25 -6.31
C LEU A 307 -14.74 -3.18 -6.37
N VAL A 308 -15.30 -2.78 -5.22
CA VAL A 308 -16.45 -1.85 -5.18
C VAL A 308 -16.03 -0.42 -4.82
N TYR A 309 -15.13 -0.25 -3.86
CA TYR A 309 -14.86 1.05 -3.22
C TYR A 309 -13.45 1.58 -3.43
N ASP A 310 -12.45 0.72 -3.60
CA ASP A 310 -11.07 1.19 -3.72
C ASP A 310 -10.85 2.04 -4.98
N ARG A 311 -10.51 3.32 -4.76
CA ARG A 311 -10.28 4.29 -5.84
C ARG A 311 -9.11 3.86 -6.72
N GLY A 312 -8.05 3.31 -6.13
CA GLY A 312 -6.85 2.87 -6.84
C GLY A 312 -7.14 1.73 -7.82
N THR A 313 -7.82 0.68 -7.35
CA THR A 313 -8.22 -0.47 -8.18
C THR A 313 -9.16 -0.04 -9.31
N LYS A 314 -10.21 0.74 -8.99
CA LYS A 314 -11.16 1.23 -10.01
C LYS A 314 -10.47 2.09 -11.07
N PHE A 315 -9.61 3.02 -10.67
CA PHE A 315 -8.84 3.86 -11.60
C PHE A 315 -7.91 3.01 -12.48
N GLY A 316 -7.20 2.04 -11.88
CA GLY A 316 -6.30 1.14 -12.60
C GLY A 316 -7.03 0.31 -13.67
N LEU A 317 -8.19 -0.26 -13.33
CA LEU A 317 -9.00 -1.06 -14.27
C LEU A 317 -9.58 -0.24 -15.42
N MET A 318 -9.89 1.05 -15.17
CA MET A 318 -10.39 1.96 -16.19
C MET A 318 -9.29 2.60 -17.04
N THR A 319 -8.02 2.46 -16.66
CA THR A 319 -6.89 3.06 -17.37
C THR A 319 -6.47 2.19 -18.57
N PRO A 320 -6.54 2.71 -19.81
CA PRO A 320 -6.12 1.95 -20.98
C PRO A 320 -4.65 1.50 -20.91
N GLY A 321 -4.39 0.25 -21.25
CA GLY A 321 -3.05 -0.33 -21.22
C GLY A 321 -2.45 -0.48 -19.82
N ALA A 322 -3.26 -0.44 -18.76
CA ALA A 322 -2.83 -0.84 -17.43
C ALA A 322 -2.62 -2.37 -17.37
N ARG A 323 -1.61 -2.80 -16.61
CA ARG A 323 -1.31 -4.23 -16.42
C ARG A 323 -2.26 -4.80 -15.37
N ILE A 324 -3.39 -5.36 -15.82
CA ILE A 324 -4.49 -5.87 -14.98
C ILE A 324 -4.00 -6.84 -13.89
N GLU A 325 -3.10 -7.76 -14.23
CA GLU A 325 -2.52 -8.71 -13.26
C GLU A 325 -1.77 -8.02 -12.10
N SER A 326 -1.19 -6.84 -12.32
CA SER A 326 -0.54 -6.08 -11.24
C SER A 326 -1.56 -5.40 -10.32
N ILE A 327 -2.73 -5.04 -10.85
CA ILE A 327 -3.81 -4.40 -10.12
C ILE A 327 -4.53 -5.43 -9.25
N LEU A 328 -4.88 -6.58 -9.84
CA LEU A 328 -5.61 -7.66 -9.19
C LEU A 328 -4.73 -8.55 -8.29
N MET A 329 -3.42 -8.29 -8.23
CA MET A 329 -2.52 -8.89 -7.24
C MET A 329 -3.04 -8.73 -5.81
N SER A 330 -3.75 -7.62 -5.53
CA SER A 330 -4.36 -7.33 -4.24
C SER A 330 -5.45 -8.31 -3.80
N LEU A 331 -5.98 -9.13 -4.70
CA LEU A 331 -7.01 -10.11 -4.35
C LEU A 331 -6.36 -11.36 -3.72
N PRO A 332 -6.92 -11.91 -2.64
CA PRO A 332 -6.43 -13.16 -2.06
C PRO A 332 -6.58 -14.33 -3.04
N GLU A 333 -5.81 -15.39 -2.83
CA GLU A 333 -5.91 -16.62 -3.64
C GLU A 333 -7.29 -17.28 -3.49
N THR A 334 -7.79 -17.30 -2.25
CA THR A 334 -9.10 -17.86 -1.91
C THR A 334 -9.85 -16.91 -0.98
N ALA A 335 -11.16 -16.82 -1.23
CA ALA A 335 -12.13 -16.07 -0.43
C ALA A 335 -13.47 -16.82 -0.43
N ARG A 336 -14.34 -16.52 0.53
CA ARG A 336 -15.61 -17.21 0.72
C ARG A 336 -16.75 -16.22 0.99
N TRP A 337 -17.92 -16.56 0.47
CA TRP A 337 -19.19 -15.89 0.76
C TRP A 337 -20.21 -16.93 1.15
N GLU A 338 -20.89 -16.69 2.26
CA GLU A 338 -21.94 -17.57 2.78
C GLU A 338 -23.17 -16.73 3.10
N TYR A 339 -24.34 -17.22 2.66
CA TYR A 339 -25.60 -16.56 2.92
C TYR A 339 -25.94 -16.66 4.42
N MET A 340 -26.16 -15.51 5.07
CA MET A 340 -26.56 -15.43 6.47
C MET A 340 -25.66 -16.23 7.44
N CYS A 341 -24.34 -16.18 7.21
CA CYS A 341 -23.35 -16.87 8.05
C CYS A 341 -23.45 -16.42 9.52
N GLU A 342 -23.34 -17.40 10.42
CA GLU A 342 -23.39 -17.28 11.87
C GLU A 342 -22.07 -16.82 12.52
N LEU A 343 -20.95 -16.86 11.78
CA LEU A 343 -19.65 -16.46 12.32
C LEU A 343 -19.55 -14.94 12.45
N GLY A 344 -18.90 -14.48 13.54
CA GLY A 344 -18.81 -13.06 13.86
C GLY A 344 -19.98 -12.52 14.68
N ASN A 345 -20.84 -13.40 15.20
CA ASN A 345 -21.87 -13.05 16.16
C ASN A 345 -21.28 -12.54 17.48
N GLU A 346 -22.06 -11.74 18.20
CA GLU A 346 -21.67 -11.22 19.51
C GLU A 346 -21.37 -12.36 20.51
N GLY A 347 -20.31 -12.20 21.29
CA GLY A 347 -19.86 -13.19 22.27
C GLY A 347 -18.92 -14.29 21.74
N THR A 348 -18.65 -14.36 20.43
CA THR A 348 -17.62 -15.27 19.88
C THR A 348 -16.26 -14.57 19.73
N GLU A 349 -15.19 -15.34 19.53
CA GLU A 349 -13.84 -14.80 19.26
C GLU A 349 -13.82 -13.95 17.99
N GLU A 350 -14.51 -14.37 16.93
CA GLU A 350 -14.70 -13.61 15.68
C GLU A 350 -15.49 -12.31 15.92
N GLY A 351 -16.50 -12.37 16.79
CA GLY A 351 -17.35 -11.23 17.15
C GLY A 351 -16.58 -10.09 17.83
N LYS A 352 -15.48 -10.39 18.54
CA LYS A 352 -14.59 -9.38 19.11
C LYS A 352 -14.01 -8.47 18.02
N LEU A 353 -13.55 -9.05 16.91
CA LEU A 353 -13.08 -8.27 15.77
C LEU A 353 -14.21 -7.46 15.16
N ILE A 354 -15.38 -8.07 14.88
CA ILE A 354 -16.52 -7.38 14.26
C ILE A 354 -16.96 -6.15 15.06
N THR A 355 -16.93 -6.23 16.39
CA THR A 355 -17.27 -5.09 17.26
C THR A 355 -16.36 -3.89 17.00
N ILE A 356 -15.06 -4.14 16.84
CA ILE A 356 -14.06 -3.11 16.51
C ILE A 356 -14.21 -2.61 15.08
N LEU A 357 -14.49 -3.49 14.12
CA LEU A 357 -14.65 -3.07 12.72
C LEU A 357 -15.89 -2.19 12.52
N LYS A 358 -16.96 -2.41 13.28
CA LYS A 358 -18.14 -1.54 13.28
C LYS A 358 -17.91 -0.23 14.03
N ASN A 359 -16.99 -0.23 15.01
CA ASN A 359 -16.70 0.91 15.87
C ASN A 359 -15.18 1.09 16.01
N PRO A 360 -14.50 1.67 15.00
CA PRO A 360 -13.07 1.91 15.07
C PRO A 360 -12.70 2.66 16.36
N ARG A 361 -11.64 2.22 17.03
CA ARG A 361 -11.14 2.80 18.29
C ARG A 361 -9.71 3.30 18.16
N GLU A 362 -9.26 4.07 19.13
CA GLU A 362 -7.84 4.42 19.24
C GLU A 362 -7.03 3.25 19.81
N TRP A 363 -5.81 3.07 19.30
CA TRP A 363 -4.90 2.01 19.73
C TRP A 363 -3.71 2.53 20.53
N VAL A 364 -3.34 3.81 20.38
CA VAL A 364 -2.12 4.44 20.95
C VAL A 364 -2.31 5.91 21.25
#